data_AF-A0A7W5M1W0-F1
#
_entry.id   AF-A0A7W5M1W0-F1
#
_cell.length_a   1.000
_cell.length_b   1.000
_cell.length_c   1.000
_cell.angle_alpha   90.00
_cell.angle_beta   90.00
_cell.angle_gamma   90.00
#
_symmetry.space_group_name_H-M   'P 1'
#
loop_
_entity.id
_entity.type
_entity.pdbx_description
1 polymer ?
#
loop_
_entity_poly.entity_id
_entity_poly.type
_entity_poly.pdbx_seq_one_letter_code
_entity_poly.pdbx_strand_id
1 'polypeptide(L)' 'MSDAQIGLSIATPVIVIFAIMLYRMGVLQRTGVVTAVIAAIAIAASLFLQR' A
#
# COMPACT_ATOMS: atom_id res chain seq x y z
N MET A 1 -3.38 -18.42 -6.62
CA MET A 1 -3.32 -17.24 -5.76
C MET A 1 -4.39 -17.41 -4.72
N SER A 2 -4.06 -17.35 -3.42
CA SER A 2 -5.09 -17.39 -2.39
C SER A 2 -5.97 -16.14 -2.48
N ASP A 3 -7.20 -16.19 -1.97
CA ASP A 3 -8.12 -15.04 -1.98
C ASP A 3 -7.50 -13.79 -1.33
N ALA A 4 -6.63 -14.01 -0.32
CA ALA A 4 -5.86 -12.96 0.32
C ALA A 4 -4.83 -12.30 -0.63
N GLN A 5 -4.17 -13.07 -1.50
CA GLN A 5 -3.25 -12.53 -2.51
C GLN A 5 -3.99 -11.72 -3.59
N ILE A 6 -5.19 -12.14 -3.97
CA ILE A 6 -6.03 -11.43 -4.95
C ILE A 6 -6.55 -10.12 -4.35
N GLY A 7 -7.07 -10.15 -3.12
CA GLY A 7 -7.51 -8.95 -2.43
C GLY A 7 -6.37 -7.94 -2.26
N LEU A 8 -5.16 -8.42 -1.93
CA LEU A 8 -3.99 -7.57 -1.74
C LEU A 8 -3.44 -6.99 -3.04
N SER A 9 -3.46 -7.74 -4.15
CA SER A 9 -3.02 -7.24 -5.46
C SER A 9 -3.91 -6.09 -5.96
N ILE A 10 -5.19 -6.10 -5.59
CA ILE A 10 -6.13 -5.02 -5.88
C ILE A 10 -5.98 -3.86 -4.88
N ALA A 11 -5.84 -4.16 -3.58
CA ALA A 11 -5.75 -3.14 -2.53
C ALA A 11 -4.46 -2.30 -2.61
N THR A 12 -3.33 -2.91 -2.98
CA THR A 12 -2.03 -2.24 -3.05
C THR A 12 -2.02 -1.00 -3.98
N PRO A 13 -2.41 -1.10 -5.27
CA PRO A 13 -2.45 0.07 -6.15
C PRO A 13 -3.48 1.11 -5.68
N VAL A 14 -4.61 0.69 -5.10
CA VAL A 14 -5.61 1.61 -4.55
C VAL A 14 -5.03 2.45 -3.40
N ILE A 15 -4.34 1.81 -2.46
CA ILE A 15 -3.68 2.49 -1.33
C ILE A 15 -2.60 3.46 -1.83
N VAL A 16 -1.82 3.06 -2.83
CA VAL A 16 -0.78 3.92 -3.43
C VAL A 16 -1.41 5.15 -4.09
N ILE A 17 -2.46 4.98 -4.89
CA ILE A 17 -3.18 6.10 -5.53
C ILE A 17 -3.76 7.03 -4.45
N PHE A 18 -4.34 6.47 -3.39
CA PHE A 18 -4.93 7.24 -2.30
C PHE A 18 -3.87 8.05 -1.55
N ALA A 19 -2.72 7.44 -1.23
CA ALA A 19 -1.58 8.12 -0.60
C ALA A 19 -1.04 9.27 -1.47
N ILE A 20 -0.97 9.08 -2.79
CA ILE A 20 -0.58 10.14 -3.74
C ILE A 20 -1.63 11.26 -3.76
N MET A 21 -2.92 10.94 -3.77
CA MET A 21 -3.99 11.95 -3.72
C MET A 21 -3.92 12.80 -2.44
N LEU A 22 -3.73 12.15 -1.29
CA LEU A 22 -3.60 12.84 0.00
C LEU A 22 -2.34 13.72 0.06
N TYR A 23 -1.24 13.28 -0.57
CA TYR A 23 -0.05 14.12 -0.74
C TYR A 23 -0.35 15.38 -1.55
N ARG A 24 -1.09 15.23 -2.66
CA ARG A 24 -1.46 16.36 -3.52
C ARG A 24 -2.42 17.34 -2.86
N MET A 25 -3.22 16.89 -1.89
CA MET A 25 -4.10 17.74 -1.10
C MET A 25 -3.38 18.47 0.04
N GLY A 26 -2.07 18.23 0.24
CA GLY A 26 -1.29 18.82 1.33
C GLY A 26 -1.62 18.26 2.72
N VAL A 27 -2.49 17.24 2.78
CA VAL A 27 -2.91 16.56 4.02
C VAL A 27 -1.82 15.62 4.51
N LEU A 28 -1.05 15.03 3.58
CA LEU A 28 -0.02 14.06 3.90
C LEU A 28 1.38 14.63 3.63
N GLN A 29 2.21 14.68 4.66
CA GLN A 29 3.61 15.07 4.53
C GLN A 29 4.39 14.00 3.74
N ARG A 30 5.51 14.40 3.11
CA ARG A 30 6.36 13.50 2.30
C ARG A 30 6.75 12.22 3.05
N THR A 31 7.02 12.34 4.34
CA THR A 31 7.29 11.23 5.26
C THR A 31 6.11 10.28 5.38
N GLY A 32 4.88 10.79 5.50
CA GLY A 32 3.66 9.99 5.60
C GLY A 32 3.37 9.16 4.34
N VAL A 33 3.66 9.72 3.17
CA VAL A 33 3.55 8.97 1.90
C VAL A 33 4.56 7.83 1.86
N VAL A 34 5.81 8.11 2.21
CA VAL A 34 6.88 7.10 2.21
C VAL A 34 6.57 5.98 3.19
N THR A 35 6.11 6.30 4.41
CA THR A 35 5.73 5.27 5.40
C THR A 35 4.54 4.44 4.93
N ALA A 36 3.54 5.07 4.29
CA ALA A 36 2.37 4.36 3.77
C ALA A 36 2.75 3.38 2.64
N VAL A 37 3.61 3.82 1.72
CA VAL A 37 4.13 2.98 0.63
C VAL A 37 4.97 1.82 1.17
N ILE A 38 5.88 2.09 2.11
CA ILE A 38 6.70 1.04 2.74
C ILE A 38 5.83 0.03 3.48
N ALA A 39 4.83 0.49 4.24
CA ALA A 39 3.90 -0.39 4.95
C ALA A 39 3.10 -1.26 3.98
N ALA A 40 2.59 -0.69 2.88
CA ALA A 40 1.87 -1.45 1.86
C ALA A 40 2.76 -2.55 1.23
N ILE A 41 4.02 -2.22 0.92
CA ILE A 41 4.99 -3.19 0.39
C ILE A 41 5.32 -4.27 1.42
N ALA A 42 5.48 -3.92 2.70
CA ALA A 42 5.77 -4.87 3.76
C ALA A 42 4.62 -5.88 3.97
N ILE A 43 3.36 -5.41 3.95
CA ILE A 43 2.18 -6.27 4.00
C ILE A 43 2.15 -7.19 2.78
N ALA A 44 2.41 -6.64 1.58
CA ALA A 44 2.49 -7.42 0.36
C ALA A 44 3.55 -8.53 0.43
N ALA A 45 4.77 -8.19 0.85
CA ALA A 45 5.86 -9.14 1.00
C ALA A 45 5.56 -10.21 2.05
N SER A 46 4.97 -9.83 3.19
CA SER A 46 4.63 -10.78 4.26
C SER A 46 3.67 -11.87 3.78
N LEU A 47 2.68 -11.51 2.97
CA LEU A 47 1.66 -12.44 2.48
C LEU A 47 2.22 -13.40 1.41
N PHE A 48 3.25 -12.99 0.68
CA PHE A 48 4.01 -13.87 -0.21
C PHE A 48 5.03 -14.75 0.52
N LEU A 49 5.49 -14.34 1.71
CA LEU A 49 6.37 -15.13 2.58
C LEU A 49 5.59 -16.18 3.40
N GLN A 50 4.34 -15.88 3.76
CA GLN A 50 3.42 -16.74 4.52
C GLN A 50 2.76 -17.88 3.71
N ARG A 51 3.29 -18.18 2.52
CA ARG A 51 2.85 -19.22 1.54
C ARG A 51 1.86 -20.24 2.07
#